data_AF-A0A2N7IJX1-F1
#
_entry.id   AF-A0A2N7IJX1-F1
#
_cell.length_a   1.000
_cell.length_b   1.000
_cell.length_c   1.000
_cell.angle_alpha   90.00
_cell.angle_beta   90.00
_cell.angle_gamma   90.00
#
_symmetry.space_group_name_H-M   'P 1'
#
loop_
_entity.id
_entity.type
_entity.pdbx_description
1 polymer ?
#
loop_
_entity_poly.entity_id
_entity_poly.type
_entity_poly.pdbx_seq_one_letter_code
_entity_poly.pdbx_strand_id
1 'polypeptide(L)'
;MAKKKNNITQHAVTTRLTVGDHTALLAEAEARGSNPAQVLRLAWSLYLENKSLESRIDRLESRMTRRTFEIVSVVAGLSQVERKEALSQVKKYLEATK
;
A
#
# COMPACT_ATOMS: atom_id res chain seq x y z
N MET A 1 6.59 26.71 -29.59
CA MET A 1 6.15 26.30 -28.24
C MET A 1 7.33 25.61 -27.55
N ALA A 2 7.94 26.23 -26.54
CA ALA A 2 9.12 25.69 -25.87
C ALA A 2 8.70 24.64 -24.81
N LYS A 3 9.20 23.40 -24.91
CA LYS A 3 9.04 22.36 -23.88
C LYS A 3 9.75 22.81 -22.60
N LYS A 4 8.99 22.97 -21.52
CA LYS A 4 9.52 23.24 -20.17
C LYS A 4 10.40 22.07 -19.73
N LYS A 5 11.73 22.27 -19.64
CA LYS A 5 12.65 21.31 -19.02
C LYS A 5 12.35 21.26 -17.53
N ASN A 6 11.82 20.14 -17.06
CA ASN A 6 11.72 19.88 -15.63
C ASN A 6 13.14 19.64 -15.11
N ASN A 7 13.74 20.63 -14.46
CA ASN A 7 14.97 20.44 -13.69
C ASN A 7 14.65 19.48 -12.54
N ILE A 8 15.07 18.22 -12.66
CA ILE A 8 15.06 17.27 -11.55
C ILE A 8 16.16 17.73 -10.60
N THR A 9 15.79 18.40 -9.52
CA THR A 9 16.71 18.75 -8.45
C THR A 9 17.01 17.49 -7.63
N GLN A 10 18.19 16.91 -7.83
CA GLN A 10 18.68 15.86 -6.95
C GLN A 10 19.06 16.50 -5.61
N HIS A 11 18.25 16.24 -4.59
CA HIS A 11 18.53 16.69 -3.23
C HIS A 11 19.37 15.63 -2.51
N ALA A 12 20.48 16.06 -1.92
CA ALA A 12 21.26 15.19 -1.03
C ALA A 12 20.44 14.88 0.22
N VAL A 13 20.34 13.60 0.56
CA VAL A 13 19.67 13.11 1.77
C VAL A 13 20.72 12.47 2.66
N THR A 14 20.82 12.96 3.89
CA THR A 14 21.68 12.39 4.92
C THR A 14 20.79 11.88 6.05
N THR A 15 21.04 10.65 6.49
CA THR A 15 20.33 10.04 7.62
C THR A 15 21.33 9.46 8.61
N ARG A 16 20.94 9.39 9.87
CA ARG A 16 21.71 8.69 10.91
C ARG A 16 21.09 7.32 11.09
N LEU A 17 21.94 6.30 11.06
CA LEU A 17 21.57 4.91 11.31
C LEU A 17 22.19 4.46 12.62
N THR A 18 21.57 3.47 13.26
CA THR A 18 22.23 2.76 14.35
C THR A 18 23.45 2.00 13.80
N VAL A 19 24.38 1.63 14.67
CA VAL A 19 25.57 0.87 14.25
C VAL A 19 25.16 -0.46 13.61
N GLY A 20 24.18 -1.16 14.19
CA GLY A 20 23.66 -2.42 13.66
C GLY A 20 23.07 -2.25 12.26
N ASP A 21 22.17 -1.27 12.07
CA ASP A 21 21.53 -1.03 10.77
C ASP A 21 22.55 -0.62 9.70
N HIS A 22 23.55 0.18 10.07
CA HIS A 22 24.62 0.56 9.16
C HIS A 22 25.48 -0.64 8.75
N THR A 23 25.83 -1.53 9.69
CA THR A 23 26.58 -2.76 9.37
C THR A 23 25.79 -3.70 8.47
N ALA A 24 24.49 -3.86 8.71
CA ALA A 24 23.61 -4.66 7.86
C ALA A 24 23.52 -4.07 6.44
N LEU A 25 23.40 -2.74 6.34
CA LEU A 25 23.36 -2.04 5.05
C LEU A 25 24.67 -2.20 4.27
N LEU A 26 25.82 -2.16 4.94
CA LEU A 26 27.13 -2.39 4.31
C LEU A 26 27.25 -3.83 3.79
N ALA A 27 26.88 -4.82 4.60
CA ALA A 27 26.92 -6.23 4.20
C ALA A 27 26.03 -6.49 2.96
N GLU A 28 24.83 -5.88 2.93
CA GLU A 28 23.93 -5.98 1.78
C GLU A 28 24.49 -5.27 0.53
N ALA A 29 25.15 -4.13 0.72
CA ALA A 29 25.81 -3.42 -0.37
C ALA A 29 26.95 -4.24 -0.97
N GLU A 30 27.78 -4.86 -0.13
CA GLU A 30 28.86 -5.77 -0.53
C GLU A 30 28.33 -7.00 -1.27
N ALA A 31 27.30 -7.66 -0.72
CA ALA A 31 26.67 -8.83 -1.35
C ALA A 31 26.13 -8.54 -2.76
N ARG A 32 25.67 -7.30 -2.99
CA ARG A 32 25.15 -6.84 -4.29
C ARG A 32 26.22 -6.22 -5.20
N GLY A 33 27.48 -6.13 -4.75
CA GLY A 33 28.54 -5.42 -5.48
C GLY A 33 28.20 -3.94 -5.73
N SER A 34 27.53 -3.29 -4.78
CA SER A 34 27.01 -1.92 -4.90
C SER A 34 27.41 -1.05 -3.71
N ASN A 35 26.94 0.20 -3.65
CA ASN A 35 27.15 1.09 -2.50
C ASN A 35 25.88 1.23 -1.63
N PRO A 36 26.02 1.57 -0.34
CA PRO A 36 24.89 1.75 0.57
C PRO A 36 23.79 2.69 0.06
N ALA A 37 24.17 3.78 -0.63
CA ALA A 37 23.21 4.74 -1.16
C ALA A 37 22.33 4.13 -2.27
N GLN A 38 22.88 3.25 -3.09
CA GLN A 38 22.12 2.53 -4.11
C GLN A 38 21.15 1.52 -3.50
N VAL A 39 21.59 0.80 -2.47
CA VAL A 39 20.72 -0.13 -1.71
C VAL A 39 19.55 0.62 -1.09
N LEU A 40 19.81 1.77 -0.44
CA LEU A 40 18.75 2.61 0.14
C LEU A 40 17.76 3.12 -0.89
N ARG A 41 18.24 3.57 -2.07
CA ARG A 41 17.34 4.02 -3.16
C ARG A 41 16.45 2.89 -3.65
N LEU A 42 17.01 1.71 -3.86
CA LEU A 42 16.25 0.54 -4.29
C LEU A 42 15.21 0.13 -3.25
N ALA A 43 15.61 0.03 -1.99
CA ALA A 43 14.70 -0.28 -0.87
C ALA A 43 13.56 0.75 -0.78
N TRP A 44 13.87 2.03 -0.93
CA TRP A 44 12.87 3.10 -0.92
C TRP A 44 11.90 3.01 -2.10
N SER A 45 12.40 2.78 -3.31
CA SER A 45 11.56 2.58 -4.50
C SER A 45 10.62 1.39 -4.34
N LEU A 46 11.13 0.25 -3.85
CA LEU A 46 10.34 -0.95 -3.59
C LEU A 46 9.29 -0.71 -2.50
N TYR A 47 9.65 0.00 -1.43
CA TYR A 47 8.71 0.36 -0.38
C TYR A 47 7.56 1.23 -0.93
N LEU A 48 7.87 2.23 -1.75
CA LEU A 48 6.85 3.07 -2.39
C LEU A 48 5.94 2.28 -3.32
N GLU A 49 6.50 1.35 -4.09
CA GLU A 49 5.75 0.47 -4.97
C GLU A 49 4.82 -0.45 -4.17
N ASN A 50 5.34 -1.11 -3.13
CA ASN A 50 4.56 -1.97 -2.25
C ASN A 50 3.42 -1.21 -1.58
N LYS A 51 3.69 -0.01 -1.05
CA LYS A 51 2.66 0.86 -0.46
C LYS A 51 1.58 1.26 -1.46
N SER A 52 1.96 1.48 -2.72
CA SER A 52 1.02 1.75 -3.81
C SER A 52 0.17 0.52 -4.13
N LEU A 53 0.79 -0.67 -4.15
CA LEU A 53 0.08 -1.94 -4.35
C LEU A 53 -0.91 -2.23 -3.23
N GLU A 54 -0.51 -2.08 -1.97
CA GLU A 54 -1.38 -2.21 -0.79
C GLU A 54 -2.61 -1.30 -0.94
N SER A 55 -2.40 -0.01 -1.26
CA SER A 55 -3.51 0.93 -1.47
C SER A 55 -4.46 0.50 -2.60
N ARG A 56 -3.92 -0.11 -3.66
CA ARG A 56 -4.74 -0.63 -4.77
C ARG A 56 -5.50 -1.89 -4.37
N ILE A 57 -4.90 -2.77 -3.58
CA ILE A 57 -5.53 -3.98 -3.03
C ILE A 57 -6.69 -3.60 -2.13
N ASP A 58 -6.50 -2.67 -1.19
CA ASP A 58 -7.56 -2.19 -0.28
C ASP A 58 -8.77 -1.65 -1.05
N ARG A 59 -8.50 -0.90 -2.13
CA ARG A 59 -9.56 -0.36 -3.00
C ARG A 59 -10.28 -1.46 -3.77
N LEU A 60 -9.56 -2.47 -4.24
CA LEU A 60 -10.16 -3.61 -4.94
C LEU A 60 -11.03 -4.43 -3.99
N GLU A 61 -10.52 -4.74 -2.80
CA GLU A 61 -11.25 -5.44 -1.76
C GLU A 61 -12.54 -4.68 -1.39
N SER A 62 -12.44 -3.39 -1.10
CA SER A 62 -13.60 -2.55 -0.79
C SER A 62 -14.68 -2.60 -1.89
N ARG A 63 -14.25 -2.57 -3.16
CA ARG A 63 -15.17 -2.67 -4.31
C ARG A 63 -15.79 -4.06 -4.44
N MET A 64 -15.01 -5.11 -4.21
CA MET A 64 -15.48 -6.49 -4.28
C MET A 64 -16.46 -6.80 -3.16
N THR A 65 -16.16 -6.40 -1.93
CA THR A 65 -17.06 -6.55 -0.77
C THR A 65 -18.39 -5.85 -1.02
N ARG A 66 -18.35 -4.61 -1.52
CA ARG A 66 -19.57 -3.87 -1.88
C ARG A 66 -20.41 -4.59 -2.94
N ARG A 67 -19.79 -5.01 -4.05
CA ARG A 67 -20.50 -5.71 -5.15
C ARG A 67 -21.05 -7.05 -4.69
N THR A 68 -20.30 -7.79 -3.89
CA THR A 68 -20.73 -9.08 -3.34
C THR A 68 -21.95 -8.88 -2.43
N PHE A 69 -21.92 -7.89 -1.54
CA PHE A 69 -23.07 -7.55 -0.70
C PHE A 69 -24.29 -7.15 -1.54
N GLU A 70 -24.10 -6.35 -2.59
CA GLU A 70 -25.16 -5.95 -3.53
C GLU A 70 -25.78 -7.17 -4.23
N ILE A 71 -24.96 -8.06 -4.79
CA ILE A 71 -25.42 -9.28 -5.47
C ILE A 71 -26.20 -10.17 -4.50
N VAL A 72 -25.65 -10.46 -3.31
CA VAL A 72 -26.31 -11.32 -2.32
C VAL A 72 -27.63 -10.70 -1.85
N SER A 73 -27.68 -9.38 -1.62
CA SER A 73 -28.92 -8.70 -1.23
C SER A 73 -30.01 -8.84 -2.29
N VAL A 74 -29.64 -8.73 -3.57
CA VAL A 74 -30.59 -8.87 -4.69
C VAL A 74 -31.03 -10.32 -4.85
N VAL A 75 -30.11 -11.28 -4.80
CA VAL A 75 -30.42 -12.72 -4.92
C VAL A 75 -31.33 -13.19 -3.78
N ALA A 76 -31.12 -12.69 -2.56
CA ALA A 76 -31.97 -12.99 -1.42
C ALA A 76 -33.31 -12.22 -1.43
N GLY A 77 -33.53 -11.30 -2.37
CA GLY A 77 -34.77 -10.54 -2.50
C GLY A 77 -35.00 -9.54 -1.36
N LEU A 78 -33.94 -9.04 -0.71
CA LEU A 78 -34.06 -8.17 0.45
C LEU A 78 -34.71 -6.83 0.10
N SER A 79 -35.64 -6.39 0.96
CA SER A 79 -36.15 -5.02 0.95
C SER A 79 -35.08 -4.01 1.37
N GLN A 80 -35.32 -2.72 1.14
CA GLN A 80 -34.36 -1.66 1.53
C GLN A 80 -34.14 -1.57 3.05
N VAL A 81 -35.13 -1.98 3.85
CA VAL A 81 -35.02 -1.99 5.32
C VAL A 81 -34.11 -3.13 5.76
N GLU A 82 -34.38 -4.35 5.29
CA GLU A 82 -33.57 -5.53 5.59
C GLU A 82 -32.14 -5.39 5.09
N ARG A 83 -31.93 -4.74 3.94
CA ARG A 83 -30.59 -4.43 3.43
C ARG A 83 -29.80 -3.52 4.38
N LYS A 84 -30.43 -2.52 4.99
CA LYS A 84 -29.75 -1.65 5.96
C LYS A 84 -29.38 -2.41 7.25
N GLU A 85 -30.26 -3.29 7.70
CA GLU A 85 -30.01 -4.15 8.87
C GLU A 85 -28.88 -5.14 8.60
N ALA A 86 -28.90 -5.83 7.47
CA ALA A 86 -27.85 -6.75 7.05
C ALA A 86 -26.49 -6.05 6.94
N LEU A 87 -26.46 -4.82 6.40
CA LEU A 87 -25.22 -4.03 6.33
C LEU A 87 -24.68 -3.68 7.72
N SER A 88 -25.55 -3.35 8.69
CA SER A 88 -25.16 -3.09 10.08
C SER A 88 -24.58 -4.34 10.74
N GLN A 89 -25.20 -5.50 10.52
CA GLN A 89 -24.70 -6.78 11.05
C GLN A 89 -23.34 -7.13 10.45
N VAL A 90 -23.19 -7.05 9.11
CA VAL A 90 -21.92 -7.33 8.43
C VAL A 90 -20.79 -6.45 8.95
N LYS A 91 -21.04 -5.15 9.18
CA LYS A 91 -20.04 -4.25 9.78
C LYS A 91 -19.59 -4.71 11.16
N LYS A 92 -20.53 -5.04 12.05
CA LYS A 92 -20.22 -5.55 13.40
C LYS A 92 -19.39 -6.83 13.36
N TYR A 93 -19.74 -7.77 12.48
CA TYR A 93 -18.99 -9.01 12.32
C TYR A 93 -17.58 -8.77 11.78
N LEU A 94 -17.41 -7.89 10.79
CA LEU A 94 -16.11 -7.58 10.23
C LEU A 94 -15.21 -6.79 11.20
N GLU A 95 -15.79 -5.94 12.05
CA GLU A 95 -15.06 -5.24 13.12
C GLU A 95 -14.61 -6.19 14.24
N ALA A 96 -15.39 -7.23 14.54
CA ALA A 96 -15.04 -8.23 15.56
C ALA A 96 -13.99 -9.26 15.10
N THR A 97 -13.75 -9.36 13.79
CA THR A 97 -12.82 -10.35 13.19
C THR A 97 -11.45 -9.74 12.85
N LYS A 98 -11.31 -8.42 12.94
CA LYS A 98 -10.04 -7.71 12.79
C LYS A 98 -9.27 -7.64 14.10
#